data_AF-A0A972Y6E0-F1
#
_entry.id   AF-A0A972Y6E0-F1
#
_cell.length_a   1.000
_cell.length_b   1.000
_cell.length_c   1.000
_cell.angle_alpha   90.00
_cell.angle_beta   90.00
_cell.angle_gamma   90.00
#
_symmetry.space_group_name_H-M   'P 1'
#
loop_
_entity.id
_entity.type
_entity.pdbx_description
1 polymer ?
#
loop_
_entity_poly.entity_id
_entity_poly.type
_entity_poly.pdbx_seq_one_letter_code
_entity_poly.pdbx_strand_id
1 'polypeptide(L)'
;MVSKKIGWVSAAIMAAACSGGGGGGSETPAPAPGDVGTTPPSAPPTQNMPPVVSSTDLTAQLDGGSISVPINVSDPYGDPVELVLLDAPDWITLNDDGQLTGTPDTDQTGSFDISIEASDGTNTSQITLTLTLFMDPVEQALATGDYTYITRDSDTDVPTVLLNEIEATRERNKAALREIYRLNEDGTLGEDSLSAVSWNSSPGSSTFRFAPVFGYNFPIVTTNTSSVYSWQNRKYHFALAGFYGDTRYTVISGTAINGSFNETSQRHQLLKSAIEWSIDKDPVDLNIVIAQHHSDGDNSGIRNWLSSAFPDQVSFNIPRACDSIALSICMEDNPDLLVLYEDHFSEQELDLVIPQIQAALESGIPLFFVRSTVRLPETLTSTYWRWGEKPLGSKVQEFLHFSTNNSNQYEAAQVSNASPLDYVYGWEPQFVGTIENLVENIEAESLNFDLSDCTGPVTCEENPDFQNAAGRPLSTLQNAIAIVDENRMDPFLTANPNRYYGAMLLVGDYYRSLTSYPMPKATTSSNDIVRALFGENSTAIYRKYTPAMSDLGSFSRSTFSDDLLEDVNVSLTSATPFKTSRTYALPGEIVSVTYSRSDDL
;
A
#
# COMPACT_ATOMS: atom_id res chain seq x y z
N MET A 1 19.51 18.73 -18.01
CA MET A 1 19.87 19.61 -16.88
C MET A 1 19.05 20.90 -16.94
N VAL A 2 17.82 20.84 -16.43
CA VAL A 2 17.06 22.02 -15.99
C VAL A 2 16.37 21.55 -14.71
N SER A 3 16.92 21.93 -13.57
CA SER A 3 16.38 21.64 -12.25
C SER A 3 15.27 22.66 -11.96
N LYS A 4 14.02 22.21 -11.92
CA LYS A 4 12.93 22.98 -11.28
C LYS A 4 12.76 22.41 -9.88
N LYS A 5 13.35 23.11 -8.90
CA LYS A 5 13.07 22.93 -7.48
C LYS A 5 11.64 23.38 -7.21
N ILE A 6 10.78 22.47 -6.76
CA ILE A 6 9.50 22.82 -6.13
C ILE A 6 9.84 23.15 -4.67
N GLY A 7 9.80 24.44 -4.35
CA GLY A 7 9.99 24.95 -3.00
C GLY A 7 8.66 24.92 -2.27
N TRP A 8 8.63 24.22 -1.14
CA TRP A 8 7.56 24.27 -0.15
C TRP A 8 7.48 25.70 0.41
N VAL A 9 6.33 26.36 0.25
CA VAL A 9 6.08 27.67 0.86
C VAL A 9 5.42 27.43 2.21
N SER A 10 6.25 27.37 3.26
CA SER A 10 5.80 27.55 4.64
C SER A 10 5.52 29.04 4.86
N ALA A 11 4.26 29.41 5.13
CA ALA A 11 3.90 30.77 5.51
C ALA A 11 4.30 31.03 6.97
N ALA A 12 5.43 31.69 7.17
CA ALA A 12 5.85 32.21 8.48
C ALA A 12 5.25 33.61 8.71
N ILE A 13 4.39 33.73 9.72
CA ILE A 13 3.87 35.02 10.22
C ILE A 13 4.95 35.65 11.10
N MET A 14 5.62 36.70 10.60
CA MET A 14 6.50 37.56 11.41
C MET A 14 5.70 38.65 12.12
N ALA A 15 5.71 38.62 13.45
CA ALA A 15 5.32 39.76 14.29
C ALA A 15 6.45 40.80 14.32
N ALA A 16 6.20 41.99 13.76
CA ALA A 16 7.11 43.12 13.84
C ALA A 16 6.81 43.95 15.10
N ALA A 17 7.72 43.92 16.07
CA ALA A 17 7.76 44.84 17.19
C ALA A 17 8.44 46.16 16.77
N CYS A 18 7.71 47.27 16.77
CA CYS A 18 8.28 48.61 16.64
C CYS A 18 8.27 49.32 17.99
N SER A 19 9.47 49.56 18.50
CA SER A 19 9.77 50.41 19.65
C SER A 19 9.47 51.88 19.37
N GLY A 20 8.74 52.53 20.28
CA GLY A 20 8.42 53.96 20.22
C GLY A 20 9.58 54.88 20.63
N GLY A 21 9.51 56.12 20.14
CA GLY A 21 10.38 57.22 20.52
C GLY A 21 9.77 58.60 20.26
N GLY A 22 9.35 59.27 21.33
CA GLY A 22 9.57 60.70 21.61
C GLY A 22 8.88 61.81 20.80
N GLY A 23 7.87 62.45 21.44
CA GLY A 23 7.97 63.88 21.81
C GLY A 23 7.19 64.94 21.00
N GLY A 24 6.36 65.73 21.70
CA GLY A 24 6.24 67.19 21.44
C GLY A 24 4.85 67.80 21.24
N GLY A 25 4.18 68.15 22.35
CA GLY A 25 3.43 69.41 22.63
C GLY A 25 2.37 69.99 21.68
N SER A 26 1.17 70.26 22.21
CA SER A 26 0.71 71.64 22.51
C SER A 26 -0.63 71.65 23.26
N GLU A 27 -0.76 72.64 24.14
CA GLU A 27 -1.79 72.81 25.17
C GLU A 27 -3.10 73.41 24.64
N THR A 28 -4.24 73.06 25.26
CA THR A 28 -5.36 73.99 25.51
C THR A 28 -6.08 73.64 26.82
N PRO A 29 -6.66 74.61 27.56
CA PRO A 29 -6.89 74.49 29.00
C PRO A 29 -8.28 73.95 29.37
N ALA A 30 -8.33 73.12 30.43
CA ALA A 30 -9.56 72.66 31.08
C ALA A 30 -9.87 73.51 32.34
N PRO A 31 -11.16 73.66 32.73
CA PRO A 31 -11.57 74.49 33.86
C PRO A 31 -11.54 73.74 35.22
N ALA A 32 -11.41 74.57 36.27
CA ALA A 32 -11.59 74.44 37.74
C ALA A 32 -11.78 73.05 38.44
N PRO A 33 -11.22 72.89 39.66
CA PRO A 33 -11.14 71.61 40.37
C PRO A 33 -12.44 71.25 41.09
N GLY A 34 -12.86 69.99 40.94
CA GLY A 34 -13.94 69.36 41.70
C GLY A 34 -13.51 68.00 42.23
N ASP A 35 -13.36 67.93 43.55
CA ASP A 35 -13.41 66.78 44.47
C ASP A 35 -12.58 65.50 44.17
N VAL A 36 -11.55 65.29 45.00
CA VAL A 36 -10.80 64.03 45.08
C VAL A 36 -11.63 63.03 45.90
N GLY A 37 -12.50 62.31 45.21
CA GLY A 37 -13.05 61.05 45.71
C GLY A 37 -12.00 59.96 45.59
N THR A 38 -11.42 59.53 46.71
CA THR A 38 -10.59 58.33 46.79
C THR A 38 -11.48 57.11 46.55
N THR A 39 -11.34 56.46 45.39
CA THR A 39 -11.94 55.15 45.17
C THR A 39 -11.17 54.11 46.00
N PRO A 40 -11.86 53.27 46.80
CA PRO A 40 -11.21 52.17 47.51
C PRO A 40 -10.61 51.18 46.50
N PRO A 41 -9.60 50.38 46.86
CA PRO A 41 -9.16 49.27 46.02
C PRO A 41 -10.36 48.36 45.74
N SER A 42 -10.61 48.06 44.46
CA SER A 42 -11.64 47.12 44.04
C SER A 42 -11.44 45.81 44.82
N ALA A 43 -12.49 45.38 45.54
CA ALA A 43 -12.52 44.06 46.14
C ALA A 43 -12.24 43.00 45.05
N PRO A 44 -11.55 41.89 45.37
CA PRO A 44 -11.48 40.76 44.45
C PRO A 44 -12.91 40.33 44.09
N PRO A 45 -13.18 40.03 42.81
CA PRO A 45 -14.51 39.66 42.36
C PRO A 45 -15.04 38.49 43.20
N THR A 46 -16.22 38.65 43.80
CA THR A 46 -16.80 37.67 44.73
C THR A 46 -17.59 36.55 44.05
N GLN A 47 -17.45 36.41 42.73
CA GLN A 47 -18.19 35.44 41.93
C GLN A 47 -17.27 34.78 40.91
N ASN A 48 -16.95 33.50 41.13
CA ASN A 48 -16.30 32.66 40.13
C ASN A 48 -17.23 32.51 38.90
N MET A 49 -16.66 32.46 37.70
CA MET A 49 -17.36 32.32 36.42
C MET A 49 -16.85 31.06 35.72
N PRO A 50 -17.70 30.33 34.98
CA PRO A 50 -17.25 29.12 34.31
C PRO A 50 -16.16 29.40 33.27
N PRO A 51 -15.29 28.41 32.97
CA PRO A 51 -14.37 28.48 31.86
C PRO A 51 -15.08 28.72 30.52
N VAL A 52 -14.36 29.28 29.56
CA VAL A 52 -14.86 29.54 28.20
C VAL A 52 -14.00 28.79 27.19
N VAL A 53 -14.61 27.85 26.47
CA VAL A 53 -14.00 27.24 25.28
C VAL A 53 -14.09 28.25 24.14
N SER A 54 -12.95 28.61 23.56
CA SER A 54 -12.83 29.61 22.48
C SER A 54 -12.73 29.00 21.09
N SER A 55 -12.53 27.68 20.99
CA SER A 55 -12.64 26.93 19.74
C SER A 55 -14.11 26.89 19.30
N THR A 56 -14.39 27.06 18.00
CA THR A 56 -15.75 26.90 17.45
C THR A 56 -15.74 26.15 16.11
N ASP A 57 -14.72 26.39 15.27
CA ASP A 57 -14.46 25.64 14.04
C ASP A 57 -13.06 25.02 14.13
N LEU A 58 -12.99 23.69 14.09
CA LEU A 58 -11.75 22.94 14.03
C LEU A 58 -11.56 22.40 12.61
N THR A 59 -10.34 22.47 12.10
CA THR A 59 -9.99 21.87 10.80
C THR A 59 -8.75 21.02 10.96
N ALA A 60 -8.81 19.80 10.43
CA ALA A 60 -7.66 18.92 10.37
C ALA A 60 -7.52 18.38 8.95
N GLN A 61 -6.27 18.24 8.51
CA GLN A 61 -5.94 17.47 7.33
C GLN A 61 -5.62 16.05 7.78
N LEU A 62 -6.21 15.05 7.12
CA LEU A 62 -5.80 13.66 7.30
C LEU A 62 -4.52 13.44 6.50
N ASP A 63 -3.38 13.45 7.18
CA ASP A 63 -2.06 13.16 6.60
C ASP A 63 -1.41 12.07 7.46
N GLY A 64 -1.15 10.91 6.88
CA GLY A 64 -0.56 9.77 7.61
C GLY A 64 -1.49 9.09 8.64
N GLY A 65 -2.82 9.18 8.49
CA GLY A 65 -3.78 8.36 9.24
C GLY A 65 -4.05 8.77 10.69
N SER A 66 -3.55 9.92 11.15
CA SER A 66 -3.86 10.44 12.48
C SER A 66 -4.09 11.96 12.47
N ILE A 67 -4.83 12.44 13.47
CA ILE A 67 -5.03 13.87 13.71
C ILE A 67 -4.62 14.25 15.14
N SER A 68 -4.16 15.49 15.29
CA SER A 68 -4.00 16.14 16.60
C SER A 68 -4.41 17.60 16.49
N VAL A 69 -5.45 17.99 17.24
CA VAL A 69 -6.03 19.34 17.19
C VAL A 69 -6.18 19.90 18.61
N PRO A 70 -5.54 21.03 18.95
CA PRO A 70 -5.64 21.61 20.28
C PRO A 70 -7.00 22.28 20.52
N ILE A 71 -7.49 22.20 21.76
CA ILE A 71 -8.67 22.94 22.20
C ILE A 71 -8.25 24.12 23.04
N ASN A 72 -8.66 25.31 22.59
CA ASN A 72 -8.33 26.54 23.28
C ASN A 72 -9.42 26.86 24.30
N VAL A 73 -9.08 26.71 25.58
CA VAL A 73 -9.94 27.05 26.71
C VAL A 73 -9.27 28.09 27.60
N SER A 74 -10.05 29.01 28.15
CA SER A 74 -9.54 29.98 29.14
C SER A 74 -10.53 30.16 30.28
N ASP A 75 -9.99 30.40 31.48
CA ASP A 75 -10.78 30.79 32.65
C ASP A 75 -10.64 32.31 32.91
N PRO A 76 -11.74 33.05 33.13
CA PRO A 76 -11.69 34.49 33.37
C PRO A 76 -10.87 34.93 34.58
N TYR A 77 -10.66 34.04 35.55
CA TYR A 77 -9.92 34.28 36.79
C TYR A 77 -8.56 33.56 36.82
N GLY A 78 -8.24 32.80 35.78
CA GLY A 78 -7.00 32.04 35.66
C GLY A 78 -6.99 30.77 36.51
N ASP A 79 -8.16 30.27 36.92
CA ASP A 79 -8.29 28.98 37.58
C ASP A 79 -7.92 27.84 36.60
N PRO A 80 -7.31 26.73 37.07
CA PRO A 80 -7.03 25.57 36.22
C PRO A 80 -8.32 24.98 35.64
N VAL A 81 -8.28 24.63 34.36
CA VAL A 81 -9.44 24.08 33.64
C VAL A 81 -9.21 22.63 33.29
N GLU A 82 -10.17 21.78 33.64
CA GLU A 82 -10.27 20.39 33.20
C GLU A 82 -11.25 20.31 32.02
N LEU A 83 -10.87 19.58 30.97
CA LEU A 83 -11.73 19.32 29.81
C LEU A 83 -12.20 17.87 29.82
N VAL A 84 -13.49 17.66 29.57
CA VAL A 84 -14.11 16.33 29.48
C VAL A 84 -14.80 16.20 28.13
N LEU A 85 -14.46 15.13 27.40
CA LEU A 85 -15.13 14.76 26.16
C LEU A 85 -16.48 14.11 26.49
N LEU A 86 -17.58 14.71 26.03
CA LEU A 86 -18.94 14.21 26.29
C LEU A 86 -19.47 13.33 25.17
N ASP A 87 -19.25 13.74 23.92
CA ASP A 87 -19.72 13.06 22.71
C ASP A 87 -18.78 13.37 21.56
N ALA A 88 -18.39 12.35 20.80
CA ALA A 88 -17.50 12.45 19.65
C ALA A 88 -17.58 11.16 18.83
N PRO A 89 -17.12 11.17 17.56
CA PRO A 89 -16.85 9.92 16.84
C PRO A 89 -15.93 8.98 17.64
N ASP A 90 -16.16 7.66 17.52
CA ASP A 90 -15.43 6.63 18.29
C ASP A 90 -13.91 6.67 18.11
N TRP A 91 -13.43 7.23 16.99
CA TRP A 91 -12.01 7.37 16.67
C TRP A 91 -11.37 8.62 17.29
N ILE A 92 -12.13 9.49 17.97
CA ILE A 92 -11.62 10.69 18.66
C ILE A 92 -11.47 10.44 20.16
N THR A 93 -10.35 10.90 20.69
CA THR A 93 -10.03 10.94 22.11
C THR A 93 -9.56 12.34 22.50
N LEU A 94 -9.71 12.71 23.77
CA LEU A 94 -9.16 13.95 24.34
C LEU A 94 -8.07 13.57 25.33
N ASN A 95 -6.85 14.09 25.13
CA ASN A 95 -5.73 13.84 26.04
C ASN A 95 -5.66 14.88 27.18
N ASP A 96 -4.83 14.60 28.18
CA ASP A 96 -4.65 15.45 29.36
C ASP A 96 -4.08 16.85 29.02
N ASP A 97 -3.43 16.99 27.86
CA ASP A 97 -2.91 18.26 27.34
C ASP A 97 -3.98 19.11 26.64
N GLY A 98 -5.24 18.66 26.60
CA GLY A 98 -6.36 19.36 25.97
C GLY A 98 -6.33 19.28 24.44
N GLN A 99 -5.75 18.23 23.86
CA GLN A 99 -5.75 17.97 22.43
C GLN A 99 -6.71 16.84 22.07
N LEU A 100 -7.49 17.05 21.01
CA LEU A 100 -8.20 15.99 20.35
C LEU A 100 -7.23 15.19 19.50
N THR A 101 -7.15 13.88 19.74
CA THR A 101 -6.34 12.93 18.98
C THR A 101 -7.21 11.83 18.41
N GLY A 102 -6.89 11.34 17.22
CA GLY A 102 -7.66 10.27 16.61
C GLY A 102 -7.04 9.68 15.36
N THR A 103 -7.56 8.52 14.96
CA THR A 103 -7.15 7.76 13.76
C THR A 103 -8.38 7.44 12.91
N PRO A 104 -8.93 8.43 12.17
CA PRO A 104 -10.07 8.21 11.30
C PRO A 104 -9.68 7.36 10.09
N ASP A 105 -10.63 6.58 9.59
CA ASP A 105 -10.50 5.89 8.30
C ASP A 105 -10.50 6.90 7.14
N THR A 106 -9.96 6.49 5.99
CA THR A 106 -9.78 7.38 4.83
C THR A 106 -11.09 7.79 4.13
N ASP A 107 -12.21 7.12 4.44
CA ASP A 107 -13.55 7.50 4.02
C ASP A 107 -14.29 8.38 5.05
N GLN A 108 -13.70 8.64 6.22
CA GLN A 108 -14.27 9.47 7.27
C GLN A 108 -13.85 10.95 7.14
N THR A 109 -13.88 11.52 5.95
CA THR A 109 -13.70 12.97 5.76
C THR A 109 -15.07 13.69 5.84
N GLY A 110 -15.05 15.00 6.11
CA GLY A 110 -16.25 15.81 6.30
C GLY A 110 -16.34 16.45 7.68
N SER A 111 -17.56 16.84 8.08
CA SER A 111 -17.81 17.55 9.34
C SER A 111 -18.33 16.62 10.42
N PHE A 112 -17.71 16.68 11.60
CA PHE A 112 -18.04 15.89 12.79
C PHE A 112 -18.31 16.82 13.96
N ASP A 113 -19.40 16.57 14.70
CA ASP A 113 -19.71 17.32 15.91
C ASP A 113 -19.04 16.67 17.13
N ILE A 114 -18.46 17.51 17.98
CA ILE A 114 -17.72 17.11 19.19
C ILE A 114 -18.22 17.93 20.36
N SER A 115 -18.78 17.29 21.38
CA SER A 115 -19.30 17.96 22.58
C SER A 115 -18.34 17.84 23.74
N ILE A 116 -18.05 18.97 24.39
CA ILE A 116 -17.03 19.09 25.44
C ILE A 116 -17.57 19.87 26.61
N GLU A 117 -17.20 19.44 27.81
CA GLU A 117 -17.37 20.18 29.05
C GLU A 117 -16.02 20.75 29.52
N ALA A 118 -16.01 22.02 29.91
CA ALA A 118 -14.89 22.66 30.59
C ALA A 118 -15.27 22.98 32.04
N SER A 119 -14.43 22.60 32.99
CA SER A 119 -14.68 22.74 34.43
C SER A 119 -13.50 23.41 35.14
N ASP A 120 -13.79 24.41 35.98
CA ASP A 120 -12.80 25.01 36.90
C ASP A 120 -12.81 24.32 38.29
N GLY A 121 -13.51 23.19 38.41
CA GLY A 121 -13.75 22.47 39.67
C GLY A 121 -14.93 22.99 40.50
N THR A 122 -15.52 24.14 40.14
CA THR A 122 -16.69 24.75 40.79
C THR A 122 -17.85 25.01 39.83
N ASN A 123 -17.55 25.53 38.64
CA ASN A 123 -18.49 25.82 37.57
C ASN A 123 -18.10 25.06 36.30
N THR A 124 -19.09 24.77 35.46
CA THR A 124 -18.88 24.12 34.17
C THR A 124 -19.52 24.91 33.03
N SER A 125 -18.96 24.75 31.83
CA SER A 125 -19.58 25.16 30.57
C SER A 125 -19.50 24.01 29.56
N GLN A 126 -20.49 23.92 28.68
CA GLN A 126 -20.53 22.92 27.61
C GLN A 126 -20.63 23.60 26.25
N ILE A 127 -19.95 23.04 25.26
CA ILE A 127 -19.99 23.50 23.87
C ILE A 127 -19.97 22.32 22.92
N THR A 128 -20.59 22.48 21.75
CA THR A 128 -20.40 21.58 20.61
C THR A 128 -19.53 22.29 19.57
N LEU A 129 -18.42 21.66 19.22
CA LEU A 129 -17.46 22.09 18.21
C LEU A 129 -17.71 21.30 16.92
N THR A 130 -17.49 21.91 15.76
CA THR A 130 -17.46 21.17 14.50
C THR A 130 -16.01 20.98 14.06
N LEU A 131 -15.59 19.73 13.91
CA LEU A 131 -14.33 19.33 13.29
C LEU A 131 -14.56 19.01 11.82
N THR A 132 -13.95 19.79 10.93
CA THR A 132 -13.91 19.48 9.50
C THR A 132 -12.60 18.77 9.17
N LEU A 133 -12.69 17.50 8.84
CA LEU A 133 -11.58 16.69 8.37
C LEU A 133 -11.57 16.66 6.85
N PHE A 134 -10.43 16.94 6.23
CA PHE A 134 -10.27 16.88 4.79
C PHE A 134 -8.99 16.13 4.40
N MET A 135 -8.99 15.58 3.19
CA MET A 135 -7.82 14.94 2.59
C MET A 135 -7.66 15.48 1.16
N ASP A 136 -6.47 15.35 0.58
CA ASP A 136 -6.32 15.61 -0.85
C ASP A 136 -7.26 14.67 -1.64
N PRO A 137 -8.06 15.18 -2.59
CA PRO A 137 -9.04 14.35 -3.30
C PRO A 137 -8.45 13.17 -4.07
N VAL A 138 -7.25 13.31 -4.63
CA VAL A 138 -6.57 12.22 -5.34
C VAL A 138 -6.05 11.20 -4.35
N GLU A 139 -5.46 11.64 -3.25
CA GLU A 139 -5.07 10.73 -2.17
C GLU A 139 -6.28 9.98 -1.59
N GLN A 140 -7.43 10.64 -1.47
CA GLN A 140 -8.65 10.00 -1.01
C GLN A 140 -9.19 8.97 -1.99
N ALA A 141 -9.22 9.30 -3.28
CA ALA A 141 -9.56 8.33 -4.31
C ALA A 141 -8.55 7.16 -4.35
N LEU A 142 -7.26 7.40 -4.10
CA LEU A 142 -6.23 6.37 -4.12
C LEU A 142 -6.25 5.48 -2.87
N ALA A 143 -6.71 6.01 -1.74
CA ALA A 143 -6.88 5.24 -0.52
C ALA A 143 -8.17 4.39 -0.51
N THR A 144 -9.22 4.85 -1.19
CA THR A 144 -10.55 4.22 -1.12
C THR A 144 -10.95 3.49 -2.40
N GLY A 145 -10.35 3.85 -3.53
CA GLY A 145 -10.78 3.45 -4.87
C GLY A 145 -11.98 4.23 -5.40
N ASP A 146 -12.55 5.14 -4.60
CA ASP A 146 -13.71 5.94 -4.99
C ASP A 146 -13.27 7.18 -5.77
N TYR A 147 -13.43 7.12 -7.08
CA TYR A 147 -13.11 8.23 -7.96
C TYR A 147 -14.02 9.47 -7.76
N THR A 148 -15.17 9.35 -7.07
CA THR A 148 -16.12 10.46 -6.91
C THR A 148 -15.57 11.62 -6.08
N TYR A 149 -14.50 11.40 -5.29
CA TYR A 149 -13.77 12.47 -4.61
C TYR A 149 -13.09 13.43 -5.61
N ILE A 150 -12.70 12.97 -6.80
CA ILE A 150 -12.10 13.79 -7.84
C ILE A 150 -13.21 14.48 -8.65
N THR A 151 -13.48 15.74 -8.34
CA THR A 151 -14.47 16.55 -9.06
C THR A 151 -13.88 17.19 -10.32
N ARG A 152 -14.71 17.47 -11.34
CA ARG A 152 -14.25 18.12 -12.58
C ARG A 152 -13.84 19.58 -12.40
N ASP A 153 -14.24 20.21 -11.30
CA ASP A 153 -13.99 21.63 -11.02
C ASP A 153 -12.71 21.85 -10.18
N SER A 154 -12.08 20.77 -9.71
CA SER A 154 -10.78 20.86 -9.05
C SER A 154 -9.67 20.89 -10.10
N ASP A 155 -8.73 21.84 -9.98
CA ASP A 155 -7.50 21.95 -10.80
C ASP A 155 -6.51 20.78 -10.53
N THR A 156 -7.03 19.59 -10.34
CA THR A 156 -6.31 18.43 -9.82
C THR A 156 -5.61 17.69 -10.94
N ASP A 157 -4.29 17.66 -10.87
CA ASP A 157 -3.42 16.90 -11.77
C ASP A 157 -3.38 15.42 -11.35
N VAL A 158 -4.41 14.67 -11.78
CA VAL A 158 -4.51 13.23 -11.51
C VAL A 158 -3.36 12.44 -12.14
N PRO A 159 -2.95 12.67 -13.41
CA PRO A 159 -1.87 11.90 -14.04
C PRO A 159 -0.53 11.91 -13.27
N THR A 160 -0.20 13.02 -12.60
CA THR A 160 1.01 13.13 -11.79
C THR A 160 1.04 12.14 -10.61
N VAL A 161 -0.10 11.67 -10.09
CA VAL A 161 -0.11 10.68 -9.01
C VAL A 161 0.58 9.38 -9.42
N LEU A 162 0.39 8.93 -10.66
CA LEU A 162 1.02 7.70 -11.16
C LEU A 162 2.54 7.87 -11.25
N LEU A 163 3.03 9.02 -11.73
CA LEU A 163 4.46 9.31 -11.80
C LEU A 163 5.10 9.35 -10.40
N ASN A 164 4.41 9.96 -9.44
CA ASN A 164 4.85 10.00 -8.05
C ASN A 164 4.89 8.60 -7.42
N GLU A 165 3.88 7.76 -7.64
CA GLU A 165 3.85 6.39 -7.10
C GLU A 165 4.92 5.48 -7.70
N ILE A 166 5.25 5.66 -8.99
CA ILE A 166 6.38 4.97 -9.61
C ILE A 166 7.69 5.35 -8.91
N GLU A 167 7.96 6.64 -8.72
CA GLU A 167 9.19 7.10 -8.08
C GLU A 167 9.25 6.73 -6.60
N ALA A 168 8.14 6.86 -5.87
CA ALA A 168 8.04 6.44 -4.48
C ALA A 168 8.33 4.94 -4.32
N THR A 169 7.79 4.11 -5.22
CA THR A 169 8.05 2.65 -5.21
C THR A 169 9.52 2.34 -5.52
N ARG A 170 10.15 3.04 -6.48
CA ARG A 170 11.59 2.90 -6.77
C ARG A 170 12.44 3.22 -5.56
N GLU A 171 12.18 4.35 -4.91
CA GLU A 171 12.98 4.80 -3.77
C GLU A 171 12.76 3.92 -2.54
N ARG A 172 11.52 3.45 -2.30
CA ARG A 172 11.23 2.47 -1.24
C ARG A 172 12.00 1.17 -1.45
N ASN A 173 11.99 0.62 -2.67
CA ASN A 173 12.70 -0.62 -2.98
C ASN A 173 14.22 -0.45 -2.89
N LYS A 174 14.77 0.68 -3.36
CA LYS A 174 16.19 1.00 -3.20
C LYS A 174 16.58 1.14 -1.74
N ALA A 175 15.77 1.80 -0.91
CA ALA A 175 16.02 1.95 0.52
C ALA A 175 16.12 0.59 1.21
N ALA A 176 15.15 -0.29 0.98
CA ALA A 176 15.18 -1.65 1.50
C ALA A 176 16.44 -2.42 1.02
N LEU A 177 16.80 -2.30 -0.27
CA LEU A 177 18.00 -2.95 -0.79
C LEU A 177 19.30 -2.37 -0.22
N ARG A 178 19.35 -1.08 0.12
CA ARG A 178 20.52 -0.50 0.82
C ARG A 178 20.72 -1.15 2.17
N GLU A 179 19.66 -1.34 2.94
CA GLU A 179 19.73 -2.01 4.25
C GLU A 179 20.09 -3.49 4.12
N ILE A 180 19.36 -4.23 3.27
CA ILE A 180 19.55 -5.67 3.08
C ILE A 180 20.97 -6.00 2.58
N TYR A 181 21.51 -5.20 1.65
CA TYR A 181 22.86 -5.40 1.10
C TYR A 181 23.96 -4.61 1.82
N ARG A 182 23.61 -3.82 2.84
CA ARG A 182 24.54 -2.96 3.60
C ARG A 182 25.31 -2.01 2.68
N LEU A 183 24.59 -1.37 1.77
CA LEU A 183 25.14 -0.35 0.87
C LEU A 183 25.31 0.97 1.62
N ASN A 184 26.15 1.84 1.07
CA ASN A 184 26.21 3.23 1.52
C ASN A 184 24.87 3.92 1.28
N GLU A 185 24.65 5.05 1.95
CA GLU A 185 23.44 5.86 1.83
C GLU A 185 23.15 6.28 0.36
N ASP A 186 24.20 6.52 -0.43
CA ASP A 186 24.11 6.85 -1.86
C ASP A 186 23.87 5.64 -2.79
N GLY A 187 23.77 4.43 -2.22
CA GLY A 187 23.58 3.19 -2.98
C GLY A 187 24.85 2.55 -3.53
N THR A 188 26.03 3.09 -3.22
CA THR A 188 27.31 2.49 -3.64
C THR A 188 27.76 1.38 -2.68
N LEU A 189 28.73 0.58 -3.12
CA LEU A 189 29.33 -0.45 -2.28
C LEU A 189 30.23 0.20 -1.20
N GLY A 190 29.98 -0.15 0.06
CA GLY A 190 30.85 0.10 1.20
C GLY A 190 31.72 -1.11 1.55
N GLU A 191 32.48 -1.00 2.65
CA GLU A 191 33.38 -2.07 3.13
C GLU A 191 32.62 -3.34 3.56
N ASP A 192 31.46 -3.15 4.20
CA ASP A 192 30.62 -4.24 4.71
C ASP A 192 29.54 -4.71 3.72
N SER A 193 29.53 -4.15 2.50
CA SER A 193 28.51 -4.47 1.50
C SER A 193 28.60 -5.91 1.00
N LEU A 194 27.43 -6.53 0.83
CA LEU A 194 27.29 -7.89 0.30
C LEU A 194 27.41 -7.88 -1.24
N SER A 195 28.63 -7.78 -1.76
CA SER A 195 28.91 -7.53 -3.18
C SER A 195 29.16 -8.76 -4.06
N ALA A 196 29.22 -9.96 -3.48
CA ALA A 196 29.59 -11.19 -4.16
C ALA A 196 28.75 -12.39 -3.67
N VAL A 197 27.43 -12.23 -3.65
CA VAL A 197 26.52 -13.28 -3.18
C VAL A 197 26.61 -14.49 -4.10
N SER A 198 26.73 -15.68 -3.49
CA SER A 198 26.71 -16.96 -4.21
C SER A 198 25.70 -17.91 -3.60
N TRP A 199 24.86 -18.49 -4.45
CA TRP A 199 23.83 -19.45 -4.09
C TRP A 199 23.76 -20.52 -5.19
N ASN A 200 24.44 -21.63 -4.90
CA ASN A 200 24.44 -22.78 -5.79
C ASN A 200 23.20 -23.63 -5.55
N SER A 201 22.50 -23.95 -6.63
CA SER A 201 21.46 -24.98 -6.67
C SER A 201 21.87 -26.06 -7.68
N SER A 202 21.58 -27.32 -7.38
CA SER A 202 21.88 -28.43 -8.29
C SER A 202 20.70 -28.70 -9.23
N PRO A 203 20.93 -29.33 -10.40
CA PRO A 203 19.86 -29.98 -11.15
C PRO A 203 19.04 -30.90 -10.23
N GLY A 204 17.72 -30.87 -10.35
CA GLY A 204 16.81 -31.56 -9.43
C GLY A 204 16.57 -30.87 -8.08
N SER A 205 17.06 -29.63 -7.87
CA SER A 205 16.75 -28.87 -6.66
C SER A 205 15.27 -28.49 -6.58
N SER A 206 14.77 -28.43 -5.35
CA SER A 206 13.45 -27.93 -4.97
C SER A 206 13.36 -26.41 -4.88
N THR A 207 14.38 -25.68 -5.38
CA THR A 207 14.40 -24.23 -5.26
C THR A 207 13.27 -23.60 -6.05
N PHE A 208 12.45 -22.78 -5.40
CA PHE A 208 11.40 -22.02 -6.05
C PHE A 208 11.97 -20.86 -6.86
N ARG A 209 11.29 -20.57 -7.97
CA ARG A 209 11.47 -19.35 -8.74
C ARG A 209 10.29 -18.44 -8.49
N PHE A 210 10.57 -17.22 -8.09
CA PHE A 210 9.57 -16.21 -7.79
C PHE A 210 9.42 -15.22 -8.95
N ALA A 211 8.21 -14.73 -9.16
CA ALA A 211 7.88 -13.61 -10.02
C ALA A 211 7.35 -12.49 -9.10
N PRO A 212 8.12 -11.40 -8.91
CA PRO A 212 7.65 -10.28 -8.11
C PRO A 212 6.62 -9.43 -8.84
N VAL A 213 5.80 -8.71 -8.08
CA VAL A 213 4.81 -7.73 -8.56
C VAL A 213 5.20 -6.34 -8.04
N PHE A 214 5.44 -5.42 -8.97
CA PHE A 214 5.84 -4.05 -8.65
C PHE A 214 4.78 -3.37 -7.77
N GLY A 215 5.22 -2.63 -6.77
CA GLY A 215 4.36 -2.05 -5.72
C GLY A 215 4.12 -2.95 -4.50
N TYR A 216 4.24 -4.28 -4.62
CA TYR A 216 4.14 -5.19 -3.47
C TYR A 216 5.48 -5.77 -3.03
N ASN A 217 6.28 -6.24 -3.99
CA ASN A 217 7.54 -6.92 -3.71
C ASN A 217 8.56 -6.75 -4.84
N PHE A 218 9.80 -7.08 -4.52
CA PHE A 218 10.95 -6.95 -5.38
C PHE A 218 11.96 -8.07 -5.09
N PRO A 219 12.80 -8.47 -6.06
CA PRO A 219 13.74 -9.55 -5.87
C PRO A 219 14.93 -9.09 -5.03
N ILE A 220 15.29 -9.90 -4.04
CA ILE A 220 16.54 -9.73 -3.29
C ILE A 220 17.59 -10.76 -3.69
N VAL A 221 17.24 -11.73 -4.53
CA VAL A 221 18.20 -12.67 -5.13
C VAL A 221 17.78 -12.97 -6.56
N THR A 222 18.61 -12.56 -7.52
CA THR A 222 18.42 -12.84 -8.95
C THR A 222 19.55 -13.72 -9.48
N THR A 223 19.20 -14.78 -10.20
CA THR A 223 20.17 -15.71 -10.80
C THR A 223 20.96 -15.03 -11.91
N ASN A 224 22.27 -15.24 -11.95
CA ASN A 224 23.12 -14.70 -13.00
C ASN A 224 23.73 -15.74 -13.93
N THR A 225 23.61 -17.04 -13.61
CA THR A 225 24.15 -18.14 -14.40
C THR A 225 23.29 -19.41 -14.28
N SER A 226 23.67 -20.45 -15.01
CA SER A 226 23.06 -21.79 -14.93
C SER A 226 24.11 -22.86 -15.24
N SER A 227 24.00 -24.01 -14.57
CA SER A 227 24.79 -25.19 -14.94
C SER A 227 24.36 -25.82 -16.27
N VAL A 228 23.22 -25.40 -16.83
CA VAL A 228 22.72 -25.81 -18.14
C VAL A 228 22.92 -24.66 -19.13
N TYR A 229 23.83 -24.87 -20.09
CA TYR A 229 24.34 -23.83 -20.99
C TYR A 229 23.25 -23.01 -21.71
N SER A 230 22.17 -23.65 -22.19
CA SER A 230 21.07 -22.98 -22.92
C SER A 230 20.26 -21.99 -22.07
N TRP A 231 20.43 -21.98 -20.75
CA TRP A 231 19.64 -21.18 -19.82
C TRP A 231 20.48 -20.13 -19.08
N GLN A 232 21.77 -19.99 -19.38
CA GLN A 232 22.70 -19.09 -18.67
C GLN A 232 22.29 -17.61 -18.72
N ASN A 233 21.58 -17.20 -19.78
CA ASN A 233 21.15 -15.82 -19.95
C ASN A 233 19.76 -15.53 -19.35
N ARG A 234 19.05 -16.54 -18.84
CA ARG A 234 17.74 -16.33 -18.23
C ARG A 234 17.91 -15.93 -16.77
N LYS A 235 17.07 -15.00 -16.33
CA LYS A 235 17.05 -14.48 -14.97
C LYS A 235 15.81 -15.01 -14.27
N TYR A 236 16.01 -15.53 -13.07
CA TYR A 236 14.98 -16.00 -12.17
C TYR A 236 15.27 -15.45 -10.79
N HIS A 237 14.25 -15.34 -9.95
CA HIS A 237 14.39 -14.81 -8.60
C HIS A 237 14.24 -15.93 -7.57
N PHE A 238 15.16 -16.02 -6.61
CA PHE A 238 15.17 -17.08 -5.58
C PHE A 238 14.73 -16.59 -4.20
N ALA A 239 14.61 -15.28 -4.02
CA ALA A 239 14.07 -14.67 -2.82
C ALA A 239 13.50 -13.30 -3.16
N LEU A 240 12.43 -12.93 -2.45
CA LEU A 240 11.77 -11.64 -2.54
C LEU A 240 11.79 -10.95 -1.17
N ALA A 241 11.74 -9.63 -1.20
CA ALA A 241 11.31 -8.81 -0.08
C ALA A 241 10.11 -7.97 -0.53
N GLY A 242 9.26 -7.55 0.41
CA GLY A 242 8.08 -6.76 0.09
C GLY A 242 7.40 -6.19 1.32
N PHE A 243 6.27 -5.54 1.07
CA PHE A 243 5.46 -4.86 2.07
C PHE A 243 4.01 -5.34 2.02
N TYR A 244 3.41 -5.55 3.18
CA TYR A 244 1.98 -5.74 3.39
C TYR A 244 1.46 -4.54 4.17
N GLY A 245 0.90 -3.55 3.47
CA GLY A 245 0.79 -2.20 4.01
C GLY A 245 2.20 -1.66 4.30
N ASP A 246 2.49 -1.32 5.56
CA ASP A 246 3.83 -0.90 6.00
C ASP A 246 4.67 -2.06 6.58
N THR A 247 4.04 -3.22 6.83
CA THR A 247 4.71 -4.38 7.45
C THR A 247 5.60 -5.09 6.43
N ARG A 248 6.86 -5.31 6.82
CA ARG A 248 7.87 -5.91 5.95
C ARG A 248 7.76 -7.44 5.95
N TYR A 249 8.01 -8.05 4.80
CA TYR A 249 8.13 -9.50 4.70
C TYR A 249 9.26 -9.93 3.77
N THR A 250 9.76 -11.13 4.01
CA THR A 250 10.75 -11.80 3.17
C THR A 250 10.24 -13.17 2.76
N VAL A 251 10.35 -13.51 1.48
CA VAL A 251 9.99 -14.83 0.93
C VAL A 251 11.24 -15.52 0.43
N ILE A 252 11.47 -16.75 0.89
CA ILE A 252 12.62 -17.55 0.47
C ILE A 252 12.20 -18.97 0.06
N SER A 253 13.06 -19.59 -0.74
CA SER A 253 13.06 -21.04 -0.91
C SER A 253 13.67 -21.73 0.32
N GLY A 254 13.06 -22.82 0.80
CA GLY A 254 13.49 -23.60 1.97
C GLY A 254 14.86 -24.27 1.82
N THR A 255 15.42 -24.30 0.62
CA THR A 255 16.81 -24.70 0.38
C THR A 255 17.85 -23.66 0.83
N ALA A 256 17.41 -22.45 1.22
CA ALA A 256 18.29 -21.33 1.57
C ALA A 256 18.94 -21.47 2.96
N ILE A 257 18.24 -22.07 3.92
CA ILE A 257 18.62 -22.11 5.33
C ILE A 257 18.73 -23.56 5.78
N ASN A 258 19.97 -24.04 5.97
CA ASN A 258 20.27 -25.37 6.49
C ASN A 258 21.53 -25.31 7.36
N GLY A 259 21.51 -26.02 8.50
CA GLY A 259 22.65 -26.07 9.42
C GLY A 259 22.89 -24.76 10.19
N SER A 260 24.09 -24.60 10.75
CA SER A 260 24.46 -23.39 11.49
C SER A 260 24.76 -22.20 10.56
N PHE A 261 24.58 -20.99 11.09
CA PHE A 261 24.99 -19.76 10.42
C PHE A 261 26.48 -19.79 10.06
N ASN A 262 26.85 -19.16 8.95
CA ASN A 262 28.22 -19.10 8.48
C ASN A 262 28.55 -17.64 8.12
N GLU A 263 29.26 -16.97 9.01
CA GLU A 263 29.70 -15.58 8.85
C GLU A 263 30.47 -15.32 7.56
N THR A 264 31.16 -16.32 7.00
CA THR A 264 31.90 -16.13 5.74
C THR A 264 31.03 -16.26 4.49
N SER A 265 29.79 -16.74 4.63
CA SER A 265 28.85 -16.87 3.52
C SER A 265 28.02 -15.61 3.35
N GLN A 266 28.26 -14.85 2.27
CA GLN A 266 27.42 -13.69 1.96
C GLN A 266 25.95 -14.03 1.73
N ARG A 267 25.62 -15.27 1.32
CA ARG A 267 24.22 -15.73 1.29
C ARG A 267 23.62 -15.75 2.69
N HIS A 268 24.33 -16.28 3.69
CA HIS A 268 23.83 -16.30 5.06
C HIS A 268 23.73 -14.87 5.61
N GLN A 269 24.75 -14.04 5.39
CA GLN A 269 24.70 -12.62 5.78
C GLN A 269 23.52 -11.89 5.12
N LEU A 270 23.24 -12.14 3.83
CA LEU A 270 22.10 -11.54 3.13
C LEU A 270 20.77 -11.93 3.78
N LEU A 271 20.57 -13.22 4.09
CA LEU A 271 19.36 -13.68 4.77
C LEU A 271 19.23 -13.12 6.18
N LYS A 272 20.35 -12.93 6.89
CA LYS A 272 20.37 -12.28 8.21
C LYS A 272 19.94 -10.82 8.08
N SER A 273 20.55 -10.06 7.16
CA SER A 273 20.17 -8.66 6.91
C SER A 273 18.72 -8.52 6.46
N ALA A 274 18.20 -9.48 5.68
CA ALA A 274 16.78 -9.47 5.28
C ALA A 274 15.84 -9.68 6.48
N ILE A 275 16.23 -10.51 7.45
CA ILE A 275 15.49 -10.66 8.72
C ILE A 275 15.60 -9.38 9.55
N GLU A 276 16.80 -8.83 9.72
CA GLU A 276 17.02 -7.56 10.44
C GLU A 276 16.19 -6.42 9.83
N TRP A 277 16.20 -6.31 8.50
CA TRP A 277 15.34 -5.38 7.75
C TRP A 277 13.86 -5.65 7.98
N SER A 278 13.43 -6.91 7.99
CA SER A 278 12.00 -7.22 8.18
C SER A 278 11.52 -6.82 9.59
N ILE A 279 12.36 -7.00 10.62
CA ILE A 279 12.02 -6.69 12.02
C ILE A 279 12.07 -5.18 12.30
N ASP A 280 12.94 -4.43 11.62
CA ASP A 280 13.08 -2.97 11.74
C ASP A 280 13.34 -2.47 13.18
N LYS A 281 14.02 -3.29 13.99
CA LYS A 281 14.45 -2.92 15.35
C LYS A 281 15.76 -3.60 15.72
N ASP A 282 16.40 -3.09 16.78
CA ASP A 282 17.61 -3.71 17.32
C ASP A 282 17.35 -5.17 17.72
N PRO A 283 18.21 -6.12 17.32
CA PRO A 283 18.01 -7.54 17.57
C PRO A 283 18.36 -7.90 19.01
N VAL A 284 17.58 -7.42 19.98
CA VAL A 284 17.73 -7.73 21.41
C VAL A 284 16.45 -8.38 21.90
N ASP A 285 16.59 -9.53 22.56
CA ASP A 285 15.47 -10.30 23.13
C ASP A 285 14.32 -10.56 22.16
N LEU A 286 14.65 -10.89 20.89
CA LEU A 286 13.70 -11.15 19.83
C LEU A 286 12.81 -12.37 20.14
N ASN A 287 11.51 -12.18 20.20
CA ASN A 287 10.52 -13.26 20.27
C ASN A 287 10.15 -13.73 18.85
N ILE A 288 10.62 -14.91 18.44
CA ILE A 288 10.36 -15.45 17.11
C ILE A 288 9.38 -16.63 17.21
N VAL A 289 8.21 -16.49 16.59
CA VAL A 289 7.26 -17.59 16.45
C VAL A 289 7.54 -18.35 15.17
N ILE A 290 7.69 -19.68 15.27
CA ILE A 290 7.88 -20.57 14.13
C ILE A 290 6.69 -21.52 14.03
N ALA A 291 6.03 -21.55 12.87
CA ALA A 291 4.78 -22.29 12.66
C ALA A 291 4.74 -23.06 11.33
N GLN A 292 3.86 -24.06 11.29
CA GLN A 292 3.49 -24.89 10.14
C GLN A 292 4.61 -25.76 9.59
N HIS A 293 5.46 -26.26 10.49
CA HIS A 293 6.62 -27.05 10.11
C HIS A 293 6.35 -28.56 10.21
N HIS A 294 6.29 -29.24 9.05
CA HIS A 294 5.85 -30.64 8.92
C HIS A 294 6.76 -31.72 9.54
N SER A 295 8.07 -31.48 9.72
CA SER A 295 9.01 -32.52 10.18
C SER A 295 9.52 -32.28 11.61
N ASP A 296 9.53 -33.34 12.43
CA ASP A 296 10.10 -33.30 13.78
C ASP A 296 11.65 -33.20 13.76
N GLY A 297 12.29 -33.24 12.58
CA GLY A 297 13.75 -33.18 12.38
C GLY A 297 14.29 -31.84 11.89
N ASP A 298 13.60 -31.15 10.96
CA ASP A 298 14.08 -29.90 10.33
C ASP A 298 13.73 -28.63 11.12
N ASN A 299 12.80 -28.72 12.07
CA ASN A 299 12.50 -27.60 12.98
C ASN A 299 13.77 -27.18 13.75
N SER A 300 14.70 -28.12 13.95
CA SER A 300 16.02 -27.86 14.53
C SER A 300 16.92 -26.99 13.63
N GLY A 301 16.75 -27.04 12.30
CA GLY A 301 17.63 -26.37 11.33
C GLY A 301 17.52 -24.86 11.34
N ILE A 302 16.31 -24.33 11.17
CA ILE A 302 16.07 -22.88 11.22
C ILE A 302 16.29 -22.30 12.61
N ARG A 303 15.89 -23.02 13.67
CA ARG A 303 16.16 -22.62 15.06
C ARG A 303 17.65 -22.54 15.34
N ASN A 304 18.42 -23.56 14.94
CA ASN A 304 19.88 -23.57 15.07
C ASN A 304 20.52 -22.45 14.23
N TRP A 305 20.04 -22.22 13.01
CA TRP A 305 20.53 -21.14 12.17
C TRP A 305 20.28 -19.77 12.81
N LEU A 306 19.06 -19.51 13.29
CA LEU A 306 18.68 -18.26 13.96
C LEU A 306 19.45 -18.06 15.27
N SER A 307 19.55 -19.08 16.12
CA SER A 307 20.37 -19.00 17.34
C SER A 307 21.86 -18.78 17.04
N SER A 308 22.36 -19.29 15.91
CA SER A 308 23.75 -19.05 15.49
C SER A 308 23.94 -17.66 14.88
N ALA A 309 22.93 -17.12 14.18
CA ALA A 309 22.94 -15.81 13.56
C ALA A 309 22.71 -14.67 14.56
N PHE A 310 21.94 -14.95 15.61
CA PHE A 310 21.57 -14.01 16.68
C PHE A 310 21.86 -14.64 18.06
N PRO A 311 23.14 -14.81 18.43
CA PRO A 311 23.52 -15.49 19.67
C PRO A 311 22.96 -14.77 20.89
N ASP A 312 22.28 -15.51 21.77
CA ASP A 312 21.68 -15.00 23.01
C ASP A 312 20.65 -13.86 22.82
N GLN A 313 20.15 -13.67 21.59
CA GLN A 313 19.24 -12.58 21.21
C GLN A 313 17.86 -13.05 20.78
N VAL A 314 17.62 -14.36 20.66
CA VAL A 314 16.37 -14.92 20.16
C VAL A 314 15.77 -15.92 21.13
N SER A 315 14.46 -15.87 21.26
CA SER A 315 13.63 -16.86 21.93
C SER A 315 12.59 -17.41 20.97
N PHE A 316 12.08 -18.61 21.25
CA PHE A 316 11.13 -19.28 20.37
C PHE A 316 10.03 -20.00 21.14
N ASN A 317 8.87 -20.14 20.49
CA ASN A 317 7.83 -21.07 20.91
C ASN A 317 8.34 -22.52 20.97
N ILE A 318 7.69 -23.38 21.76
CA ILE A 318 7.95 -24.83 21.73
C ILE A 318 7.69 -25.36 20.30
N PRO A 319 8.54 -26.24 19.73
CA PRO A 319 8.32 -26.78 18.39
C PRO A 319 6.89 -27.29 18.19
N ARG A 320 6.25 -26.84 17.10
CA ARG A 320 4.88 -27.20 16.69
C ARG A 320 3.75 -26.69 17.60
N ALA A 321 4.06 -25.95 18.66
CA ALA A 321 3.05 -25.42 19.57
C ALA A 321 2.14 -24.34 18.94
N CYS A 322 2.58 -23.75 17.82
CA CYS A 322 1.85 -22.71 17.09
C CYS A 322 1.36 -23.19 15.71
N ASP A 323 1.30 -24.51 15.49
CA ASP A 323 0.81 -25.07 14.22
C ASP A 323 -0.72 -25.04 14.18
N SER A 324 -1.28 -25.03 12.96
CA SER A 324 -2.73 -24.99 12.71
C SER A 324 -3.43 -23.87 13.51
N ILE A 325 -4.59 -24.15 14.12
CA ILE A 325 -5.42 -23.19 14.85
C ILE A 325 -4.73 -22.58 16.08
N ALA A 326 -3.68 -23.21 16.61
CA ALA A 326 -2.95 -22.73 17.78
C ALA A 326 -2.08 -21.50 17.48
N LEU A 327 -1.91 -21.15 16.19
CA LEU A 327 -1.18 -19.96 15.79
C LEU A 327 -1.76 -18.69 16.43
N SER A 328 -3.08 -18.57 16.50
CA SER A 328 -3.80 -17.43 17.13
C SER A 328 -3.29 -17.11 18.54
N ILE A 329 -3.16 -18.13 19.39
CA ILE A 329 -2.67 -17.99 20.77
C ILE A 329 -1.23 -17.46 20.79
N CYS A 330 -0.38 -17.96 19.88
CA CYS A 330 1.00 -17.51 19.82
C CYS A 330 1.16 -16.08 19.30
N MET A 331 0.17 -15.54 18.56
CA MET A 331 0.18 -14.16 18.10
C MET A 331 -0.26 -13.18 19.20
N GLU A 332 -0.97 -13.64 20.26
CA GLU A 332 -1.38 -12.78 21.39
C GLU A 332 -0.19 -12.16 22.13
N ASP A 333 0.96 -12.83 22.11
CA ASP A 333 2.22 -12.35 22.71
C ASP A 333 2.95 -11.31 21.85
N ASN A 334 2.36 -10.88 20.72
CA ASN A 334 2.91 -9.92 19.76
C ASN A 334 4.38 -10.19 19.40
N PRO A 335 4.69 -11.33 18.75
CA PRO A 335 6.06 -11.69 18.41
C PRO A 335 6.71 -10.71 17.46
N ASP A 336 8.03 -10.69 17.48
CA ASP A 336 8.85 -9.80 16.66
C ASP A 336 9.03 -10.28 15.23
N LEU A 337 8.80 -11.58 15.00
CA LEU A 337 8.87 -12.20 13.69
C LEU A 337 8.02 -13.49 13.67
N LEU A 338 7.20 -13.63 12.63
CA LEU A 338 6.59 -14.89 12.28
C LEU A 338 7.42 -15.59 11.19
N VAL A 339 8.02 -16.73 11.52
CA VAL A 339 8.62 -17.64 10.54
C VAL A 339 7.58 -18.68 10.15
N LEU A 340 7.13 -18.62 8.91
CA LEU A 340 6.06 -19.48 8.40
C LEU A 340 6.60 -20.44 7.34
N TYR A 341 6.35 -21.74 7.53
CA TYR A 341 6.62 -22.75 6.51
C TYR A 341 5.35 -23.05 5.71
N GLU A 342 5.49 -23.39 4.42
CA GLU A 342 4.35 -23.98 3.71
C GLU A 342 4.06 -25.41 4.20
N ASP A 343 2.79 -25.77 4.39
CA ASP A 343 2.35 -27.13 4.73
C ASP A 343 1.02 -27.52 4.07
N HIS A 344 0.65 -28.80 4.17
CA HIS A 344 -0.62 -29.34 3.70
C HIS A 344 -1.76 -29.04 4.67
N PHE A 345 -2.77 -28.35 4.15
CA PHE A 345 -3.97 -27.95 4.86
C PHE A 345 -5.20 -28.33 4.03
N SER A 346 -6.27 -28.76 4.69
CA SER A 346 -7.62 -28.78 4.09
C SER A 346 -8.17 -27.36 3.94
N GLU A 347 -9.16 -27.15 3.07
CA GLU A 347 -9.79 -25.83 2.90
C GLU A 347 -10.32 -25.25 4.22
N GLN A 348 -10.94 -26.08 5.05
CA GLN A 348 -11.46 -25.68 6.37
C GLN A 348 -10.38 -25.21 7.33
N GLU A 349 -9.18 -25.81 7.27
CA GLU A 349 -8.06 -25.38 8.11
C GLU A 349 -7.43 -24.08 7.57
N LEU A 350 -7.42 -23.88 6.24
CA LEU A 350 -6.98 -22.62 5.63
C LEU A 350 -7.87 -21.45 6.06
N ASP A 351 -9.19 -21.65 6.09
CA ASP A 351 -10.16 -20.64 6.53
C ASP A 351 -9.93 -20.20 7.98
N LEU A 352 -9.24 -21.01 8.79
CA LEU A 352 -8.90 -20.68 10.17
C LEU A 352 -7.51 -20.05 10.32
N VAL A 353 -6.53 -20.47 9.51
CA VAL A 353 -5.12 -20.05 9.66
C VAL A 353 -4.79 -18.81 8.85
N ILE A 354 -5.31 -18.66 7.64
CA ILE A 354 -5.00 -17.52 6.75
C ILE A 354 -5.37 -16.17 7.40
N PRO A 355 -6.57 -16.01 8.00
CA PRO A 355 -6.91 -14.75 8.66
C PRO A 355 -5.96 -14.39 9.80
N GLN A 356 -5.38 -15.38 10.50
CA GLN A 356 -4.44 -15.13 11.60
C GLN A 356 -3.09 -14.60 11.08
N ILE A 357 -2.63 -15.09 9.93
CA ILE A 357 -1.40 -14.60 9.29
C ILE A 357 -1.59 -13.17 8.76
N GLN A 358 -2.74 -12.89 8.15
CA GLN A 358 -3.07 -11.54 7.69
C GLN A 358 -3.21 -10.56 8.86
N ALA A 359 -3.94 -10.94 9.92
CA ALA A 359 -4.06 -10.11 11.12
C ALA A 359 -2.70 -9.81 11.78
N ALA A 360 -1.76 -10.77 11.76
CA ALA A 360 -0.40 -10.55 12.24
C ALA A 360 0.32 -9.48 11.39
N LEU A 361 0.26 -9.59 10.06
CA LEU A 361 0.82 -8.58 9.14
C LEU A 361 0.16 -7.21 9.31
N GLU A 362 -1.16 -7.15 9.42
CA GLU A 362 -1.92 -5.91 9.67
C GLU A 362 -1.57 -5.27 11.01
N SER A 363 -1.17 -6.07 12.01
CA SER A 363 -0.75 -5.61 13.34
C SER A 363 0.74 -5.23 13.40
N GLY A 364 1.47 -5.25 12.27
CA GLY A 364 2.90 -4.90 12.24
C GLY A 364 3.87 -6.05 12.46
N ILE A 365 3.40 -7.30 12.59
CA ILE A 365 4.28 -8.47 12.79
C ILE A 365 4.86 -8.91 11.44
N PRO A 366 6.19 -8.82 11.25
CA PRO A 366 6.81 -9.17 9.98
C PRO A 366 6.80 -10.67 9.72
N LEU A 367 6.80 -11.03 8.44
CA LEU A 367 6.71 -12.42 7.99
C LEU A 367 7.99 -12.84 7.28
N PHE A 368 8.59 -13.93 7.76
CA PHE A 368 9.64 -14.65 7.04
C PHE A 368 9.07 -15.97 6.50
N PHE A 369 8.65 -15.95 5.24
CA PHE A 369 7.95 -17.06 4.60
C PHE A 369 8.92 -18.01 3.87
N VAL A 370 8.88 -19.28 4.25
CA VAL A 370 9.75 -20.34 3.74
C VAL A 370 8.96 -21.34 2.90
N ARG A 371 9.17 -21.28 1.59
CA ARG A 371 8.58 -22.23 0.64
C ARG A 371 9.47 -23.46 0.44
N SER A 372 9.00 -24.63 0.82
CA SER A 372 9.66 -25.92 0.60
C SER A 372 8.79 -26.87 -0.24
N THR A 373 9.33 -27.38 -1.35
CA THR A 373 8.65 -28.49 -2.04
C THR A 373 8.81 -29.77 -1.23
N VAL A 374 7.73 -30.51 -1.01
CA VAL A 374 7.79 -31.87 -0.45
C VAL A 374 7.46 -32.89 -1.54
N ARG A 375 8.17 -34.02 -1.54
CA ARG A 375 7.76 -35.21 -2.30
C ARG A 375 6.51 -35.77 -1.64
N LEU A 376 5.33 -35.61 -2.25
CA LEU A 376 4.07 -36.12 -1.71
C LEU A 376 4.15 -37.65 -1.50
N PRO A 377 3.61 -38.19 -0.39
CA PRO A 377 3.52 -39.64 -0.19
C PRO A 377 2.67 -40.30 -1.29
N GLU A 378 3.10 -41.49 -1.74
CA GLU A 378 2.49 -42.27 -2.82
C GLU A 378 1.03 -42.73 -2.57
N THR A 379 0.46 -42.43 -1.40
CA THR A 379 -0.89 -42.88 -0.99
C THR A 379 -2.02 -41.98 -1.47
N LEU A 380 -1.74 -40.81 -2.05
CA LEU A 380 -2.73 -39.99 -2.76
C LEU A 380 -2.79 -40.48 -4.22
N THR A 381 -3.76 -41.33 -4.50
CA THR A 381 -3.99 -41.99 -5.78
C THR A 381 -4.11 -40.98 -6.94
N SER A 382 -3.10 -40.89 -7.82
CA SER A 382 -3.23 -40.62 -9.26
C SER A 382 -1.86 -40.35 -9.90
N THR A 383 -1.33 -41.38 -10.56
CA THR A 383 -0.48 -41.48 -11.78
C THR A 383 0.26 -40.26 -12.39
N TYR A 384 0.68 -39.26 -11.62
CA TYR A 384 1.59 -38.22 -12.12
C TYR A 384 2.46 -37.64 -10.99
N TRP A 385 3.78 -37.65 -11.19
CA TRP A 385 4.78 -37.07 -10.28
C TRP A 385 4.67 -35.53 -10.21
N ARG A 386 3.61 -34.99 -9.59
CA ARG A 386 3.50 -33.53 -9.42
C ARG A 386 4.21 -33.09 -8.14
N TRP A 387 5.30 -32.37 -8.31
CA TRP A 387 5.75 -31.35 -7.38
C TRP A 387 4.62 -30.29 -7.31
N GLY A 388 3.68 -30.48 -6.41
CA GLY A 388 2.52 -29.61 -6.24
C GLY A 388 2.83 -28.49 -5.26
N GLU A 389 2.28 -27.31 -5.53
CA GLU A 389 2.21 -26.24 -4.53
C GLU A 389 1.40 -26.73 -3.33
N LYS A 390 1.84 -26.40 -2.11
CA LYS A 390 1.05 -26.71 -0.93
C LYS A 390 -0.06 -25.65 -0.76
N PRO A 391 -1.29 -26.04 -0.35
CA PRO A 391 -2.42 -25.11 -0.28
C PRO A 391 -2.15 -23.84 0.53
N LEU A 392 -1.47 -23.96 1.68
CA LEU A 392 -1.06 -22.79 2.48
C LEU A 392 -0.15 -21.85 1.67
N GLY A 393 0.82 -22.38 0.93
CA GLY A 393 1.71 -21.57 0.11
C GLY A 393 0.99 -20.87 -1.04
N SER A 394 0.00 -21.52 -1.67
CA SER A 394 -0.81 -20.86 -2.70
C SER A 394 -1.66 -19.72 -2.13
N LYS A 395 -2.18 -19.86 -0.89
CA LYS A 395 -2.91 -18.79 -0.20
C LYS A 395 -2.03 -17.63 0.25
N VAL A 396 -0.84 -17.91 0.77
CA VAL A 396 0.16 -16.87 1.10
C VAL A 396 0.60 -16.11 -0.15
N GLN A 397 0.75 -16.82 -1.27
CA GLN A 397 1.04 -16.18 -2.56
C GLN A 397 -0.07 -15.23 -3.02
N GLU A 398 -1.33 -15.60 -2.81
CA GLU A 398 -2.50 -14.81 -3.18
C GLU A 398 -2.50 -13.44 -2.48
N PHE A 399 -2.37 -13.40 -1.15
CA PHE A 399 -2.44 -12.14 -0.39
C PHE A 399 -1.12 -11.34 -0.34
N LEU A 400 0.04 -11.98 -0.59
CA LEU A 400 1.33 -11.26 -0.75
C LEU A 400 1.61 -10.86 -2.20
N HIS A 401 0.75 -11.27 -3.15
CA HIS A 401 0.83 -10.92 -4.57
C HIS A 401 2.20 -11.17 -5.20
N PHE A 402 2.70 -12.41 -5.13
CA PHE A 402 3.79 -12.87 -5.99
C PHE A 402 3.33 -14.07 -6.81
N SER A 403 4.18 -14.62 -7.68
CA SER A 403 3.89 -15.91 -8.33
C SER A 403 5.07 -16.86 -8.27
N THR A 404 4.80 -18.16 -8.33
CA THR A 404 5.85 -19.19 -8.46
C THR A 404 5.94 -19.75 -9.87
N ASN A 405 7.08 -19.52 -10.53
CA ASN A 405 7.32 -19.92 -11.92
C ASN A 405 7.99 -21.29 -12.02
N ASN A 406 7.34 -22.34 -11.49
CA ASN A 406 7.86 -23.72 -11.41
C ASN A 406 9.19 -23.86 -10.62
N SER A 407 9.53 -25.09 -10.21
CA SER A 407 10.82 -25.35 -9.55
C SER A 407 12.01 -25.10 -10.49
N ASN A 408 13.18 -24.84 -9.92
CA ASN A 408 14.46 -24.66 -10.62
C ASN A 408 15.13 -26.00 -11.01
N GLN A 409 14.35 -27.08 -11.09
CA GLN A 409 14.87 -28.45 -11.25
C GLN A 409 15.57 -28.69 -12.60
N TYR A 410 15.08 -28.08 -13.68
CA TYR A 410 15.58 -28.30 -15.04
C TYR A 410 16.56 -27.22 -15.47
N GLU A 411 16.25 -25.97 -15.12
CA GLU A 411 17.06 -24.82 -15.49
C GLU A 411 18.33 -24.74 -14.68
N ALA A 412 18.36 -25.33 -13.48
CA ALA A 412 19.51 -25.36 -12.58
C ALA A 412 20.20 -23.98 -12.52
N ALA A 413 19.38 -22.93 -12.44
CA ALA A 413 19.86 -21.56 -12.37
C ALA A 413 20.57 -21.33 -11.02
N GLN A 414 21.55 -20.45 -11.03
CA GLN A 414 22.46 -20.25 -9.91
C GLN A 414 22.80 -18.77 -9.77
N VAL A 415 23.26 -18.43 -8.58
CA VAL A 415 23.85 -17.13 -8.26
C VAL A 415 25.33 -17.38 -8.00
N SER A 416 26.20 -16.72 -8.75
CA SER A 416 27.65 -16.86 -8.62
C SER A 416 28.30 -15.49 -8.60
N ASN A 417 28.89 -15.11 -7.45
CA ASN A 417 29.53 -13.81 -7.22
C ASN A 417 28.69 -12.62 -7.73
N ALA A 418 27.40 -12.64 -7.43
CA ALA A 418 26.48 -11.62 -7.91
C ALA A 418 26.55 -10.36 -7.02
N SER A 419 26.80 -9.22 -7.66
CA SER A 419 26.71 -7.90 -7.04
C SER A 419 25.26 -7.41 -7.06
N PRO A 420 24.79 -6.74 -5.99
CA PRO A 420 23.45 -6.14 -5.99
C PRO A 420 23.28 -5.09 -7.08
N LEU A 421 24.33 -4.33 -7.39
CA LEU A 421 24.28 -3.23 -8.36
C LEU A 421 23.95 -3.70 -9.78
N ASP A 422 24.29 -4.95 -10.12
CA ASP A 422 24.08 -5.50 -11.46
C ASP A 422 22.72 -6.19 -11.61
N TYR A 423 22.11 -6.64 -10.51
CA TYR A 423 21.02 -7.63 -10.57
C TYR A 423 19.77 -7.31 -9.74
N VAL A 424 19.84 -6.43 -8.74
CA VAL A 424 18.68 -6.12 -7.88
C VAL A 424 18.53 -4.63 -7.51
N TYR A 425 19.62 -3.86 -7.32
CA TYR A 425 19.56 -2.51 -6.73
C TYR A 425 18.70 -1.50 -7.51
N GLY A 426 18.62 -1.64 -8.83
CA GLY A 426 17.74 -0.85 -9.69
C GLY A 426 16.68 -1.70 -10.37
N TRP A 427 16.27 -2.82 -9.76
CA TRP A 427 15.29 -3.70 -10.38
C TRP A 427 13.95 -2.99 -10.55
N GLU A 428 13.48 -3.01 -11.80
CA GLU A 428 12.17 -2.55 -12.20
C GLU A 428 11.73 -3.39 -13.40
N PRO A 429 10.45 -3.83 -13.48
CA PRO A 429 9.93 -4.40 -14.70
C PRO A 429 9.92 -3.40 -15.84
N GLN A 430 10.40 -3.79 -17.02
CA GLN A 430 10.49 -2.92 -18.21
C GLN A 430 9.16 -2.22 -18.58
N PHE A 431 8.02 -2.84 -18.27
CA PHE A 431 6.71 -2.26 -18.55
C PHE A 431 6.44 -0.98 -17.76
N VAL A 432 7.02 -0.81 -16.56
CA VAL A 432 6.81 0.37 -15.70
C VAL A 432 7.30 1.63 -16.41
N GLY A 433 8.57 1.66 -16.81
CA GLY A 433 9.12 2.78 -17.61
C GLY A 433 8.41 2.98 -18.95
N THR A 434 7.82 1.95 -19.55
CA THR A 434 7.03 2.10 -20.79
C THR A 434 5.73 2.88 -20.53
N ILE A 435 5.06 2.60 -19.41
CA ILE A 435 3.82 3.28 -18.99
C ILE A 435 4.13 4.70 -18.52
N GLU A 436 5.20 4.89 -17.74
CA GLU A 436 5.69 6.20 -17.30
C GLU A 436 5.91 7.14 -18.50
N ASN A 437 6.71 6.71 -19.48
CA ASN A 437 6.97 7.49 -20.69
C ASN A 437 5.69 7.79 -21.48
N LEU A 438 4.70 6.88 -21.48
CA LEU A 438 3.41 7.14 -22.15
C LEU A 438 2.69 8.30 -21.48
N VAL A 439 2.58 8.27 -20.15
CA VAL A 439 1.90 9.32 -19.36
C VAL A 439 2.63 10.64 -19.50
N GLU A 440 3.97 10.66 -19.38
CA GLU A 440 4.76 11.88 -19.59
C GLU A 440 4.52 12.51 -20.97
N ASN A 441 4.39 11.70 -22.03
CA ASN A 441 4.12 12.21 -23.37
C ASN A 441 2.69 12.74 -23.54
N ILE A 442 1.69 12.11 -22.92
CA ILE A 442 0.31 12.60 -22.89
C ILE A 442 0.26 13.96 -22.19
N GLU A 443 0.86 14.07 -21.01
CA GLU A 443 0.83 15.29 -20.19
C GLU A 443 1.67 16.42 -20.77
N ALA A 444 2.76 16.09 -21.47
CA ALA A 444 3.53 17.06 -22.24
C ALA A 444 2.85 17.51 -23.54
N GLU A 445 1.65 16.98 -23.86
CA GLU A 445 0.95 17.19 -25.13
C GLU A 445 1.85 16.89 -26.36
N SER A 446 2.75 15.91 -26.23
CA SER A 446 3.84 15.70 -27.20
C SER A 446 3.50 14.68 -28.29
N LEU A 447 2.41 13.92 -28.14
CA LEU A 447 2.02 12.90 -29.11
C LEU A 447 1.59 13.51 -30.43
N ASN A 448 2.18 13.02 -31.53
CA ASN A 448 1.87 13.49 -32.87
C ASN A 448 2.01 12.35 -33.89
N PHE A 449 0.87 11.84 -34.35
CA PHE A 449 0.76 10.83 -35.40
C PHE A 449 -0.55 11.00 -36.15
N ASP A 450 -0.57 10.61 -37.42
CA ASP A 450 -1.75 10.69 -38.27
C ASP A 450 -2.43 9.32 -38.39
N LEU A 451 -3.69 9.21 -37.93
CA LEU A 451 -4.47 7.97 -38.02
C LEU A 451 -5.42 7.91 -39.23
N SER A 452 -5.35 8.89 -40.14
CA SER A 452 -6.25 8.98 -41.30
C SER A 452 -6.09 7.82 -42.28
N ASP A 453 -4.86 7.28 -42.39
CA ASP A 453 -4.53 6.13 -43.25
C ASP A 453 -4.84 4.77 -42.58
N CYS A 454 -5.29 4.76 -41.32
CA CYS A 454 -5.66 3.52 -40.63
C CYS A 454 -6.98 2.96 -41.19
N THR A 455 -6.87 2.11 -42.21
CA THR A 455 -8.02 1.58 -42.98
C THR A 455 -8.77 0.45 -42.27
N GLY A 456 -8.18 -0.15 -41.22
CA GLY A 456 -8.78 -1.22 -40.43
C GLY A 456 -9.79 -0.71 -39.37
N PRO A 457 -10.90 -1.46 -39.13
CA PRO A 457 -11.82 -1.17 -38.03
C PRO A 457 -11.34 -1.67 -36.65
N VAL A 458 -10.28 -2.51 -36.60
CA VAL A 458 -9.87 -3.22 -35.38
C VAL A 458 -8.43 -2.89 -34.94
N THR A 459 -7.50 -2.71 -35.86
CA THR A 459 -6.10 -2.38 -35.52
C THR A 459 -5.54 -1.32 -36.47
N CYS A 460 -4.59 -0.51 -35.98
CA CYS A 460 -3.73 0.34 -36.79
C CYS A 460 -2.26 -0.07 -36.59
N GLU A 461 -1.98 -1.35 -36.84
CA GLU A 461 -0.64 -1.94 -36.73
C GLU A 461 0.32 -1.42 -37.81
N GLU A 462 -0.24 -1.03 -38.94
CA GLU A 462 0.46 -0.50 -40.11
C GLU A 462 1.07 0.89 -39.90
N ASN A 463 0.66 1.61 -38.85
CA ASN A 463 1.16 2.94 -38.55
C ASN A 463 2.30 2.87 -37.52
N PRO A 464 3.57 2.92 -37.95
CA PRO A 464 4.70 2.79 -37.04
C PRO A 464 4.78 3.95 -36.04
N ASP A 465 4.37 5.16 -36.41
CA ASP A 465 4.44 6.33 -35.54
C ASP A 465 3.48 6.18 -34.36
N PHE A 466 2.24 5.79 -34.63
CA PHE A 466 1.27 5.43 -33.60
C PHE A 466 1.74 4.24 -32.75
N GLN A 467 2.21 3.15 -33.38
CA GLN A 467 2.65 1.96 -32.66
C GLN A 467 3.83 2.22 -31.73
N ASN A 468 4.76 3.09 -32.16
CA ASN A 468 5.92 3.47 -31.36
C ASN A 468 5.54 4.41 -30.22
N ALA A 469 4.70 5.41 -30.49
CA ALA A 469 4.34 6.45 -29.52
C ALA A 469 3.29 5.99 -28.49
N ALA A 470 2.31 5.19 -28.91
CA ALA A 470 1.15 4.87 -28.07
C ALA A 470 0.66 3.42 -28.17
N GLY A 471 0.59 2.82 -29.37
CA GLY A 471 -0.01 1.49 -29.57
C GLY A 471 0.61 0.39 -28.70
N ARG A 472 1.94 0.20 -28.76
CA ARG A 472 2.62 -0.79 -27.92
C ARG A 472 2.64 -0.43 -26.43
N PRO A 473 2.86 0.84 -26.03
CA PRO A 473 2.68 1.24 -24.64
C PRO A 473 1.28 0.97 -24.07
N LEU A 474 0.21 1.21 -24.84
CA LEU A 474 -1.18 0.91 -24.43
C LEU A 474 -1.42 -0.60 -24.28
N SER A 475 -0.90 -1.44 -25.18
CA SER A 475 -0.95 -2.89 -25.00
C SER A 475 -0.16 -3.34 -23.77
N THR A 476 0.93 -2.64 -23.44
CA THR A 476 1.73 -2.90 -22.24
C THR A 476 0.95 -2.57 -20.97
N LEU A 477 0.25 -1.42 -20.96
CA LEU A 477 -0.68 -1.03 -19.90
C LEU A 477 -1.80 -2.06 -19.71
N GLN A 478 -2.45 -2.47 -20.80
CA GLN A 478 -3.52 -3.47 -20.74
C GLN A 478 -3.07 -4.78 -20.10
N ASN A 479 -1.90 -5.28 -20.50
CA ASN A 479 -1.34 -6.52 -19.93
C ASN A 479 -0.94 -6.35 -18.47
N ALA A 480 -0.47 -5.16 -18.07
CA ALA A 480 -0.17 -4.88 -16.68
C ALA A 480 -1.46 -4.92 -15.84
N ILE A 481 -2.52 -4.23 -16.29
CA ILE A 481 -3.81 -4.14 -15.58
C ILE A 481 -4.55 -5.47 -15.54
N ALA A 482 -4.41 -6.34 -16.54
CA ALA A 482 -5.01 -7.67 -16.54
C ALA A 482 -4.64 -8.50 -15.30
N ILE A 483 -3.44 -8.30 -14.73
CA ILE A 483 -2.97 -8.96 -13.51
C ILE A 483 -3.90 -8.68 -12.32
N VAL A 484 -4.55 -7.51 -12.28
CA VAL A 484 -5.46 -7.10 -11.20
C VAL A 484 -6.65 -8.08 -11.14
N ASP A 485 -7.36 -8.26 -12.25
CA ASP A 485 -8.51 -9.15 -12.33
C ASP A 485 -8.11 -10.63 -12.32
N GLU A 486 -7.05 -11.01 -13.04
CA GLU A 486 -6.58 -12.39 -13.12
C GLU A 486 -6.17 -12.96 -11.75
N ASN A 487 -5.62 -12.11 -10.88
CA ASN A 487 -5.16 -12.51 -9.55
C ASN A 487 -6.07 -12.06 -8.40
N ARG A 488 -7.27 -11.53 -8.70
CA ARG A 488 -8.22 -11.05 -7.68
C ARG A 488 -7.56 -10.08 -6.69
N MET A 489 -6.77 -9.17 -7.24
CA MET A 489 -6.08 -8.13 -6.49
C MET A 489 -6.97 -6.89 -6.48
N ASP A 490 -7.32 -6.39 -5.30
CA ASP A 490 -7.93 -5.06 -5.17
C ASP A 490 -6.82 -4.07 -4.77
N PRO A 491 -6.34 -3.20 -5.68
CA PRO A 491 -5.25 -2.27 -5.40
C PRO A 491 -5.58 -1.23 -4.33
N PHE A 492 -6.86 -1.04 -4.00
CA PHE A 492 -7.36 -0.06 -3.03
C PHE A 492 -7.68 -0.67 -1.66
N LEU A 493 -7.44 -1.98 -1.48
CA LEU A 493 -7.68 -2.65 -0.20
C LEU A 493 -6.79 -2.07 0.90
N THR A 494 -7.39 -1.47 1.93
CA THR A 494 -6.69 -0.73 2.99
C THR A 494 -5.63 -1.56 3.73
N ALA A 495 -5.86 -2.86 3.92
CA ALA A 495 -4.92 -3.75 4.61
C ALA A 495 -3.60 -3.96 3.84
N ASN A 496 -3.66 -3.97 2.50
CA ASN A 496 -2.50 -4.18 1.64
C ASN A 496 -2.70 -3.52 0.27
N PRO A 497 -2.65 -2.18 0.20
CA PRO A 497 -2.91 -1.47 -1.04
C PRO A 497 -1.71 -1.55 -1.98
N ASN A 498 -1.97 -1.54 -3.30
CA ASN A 498 -0.95 -1.29 -4.31
C ASN A 498 -1.23 0.02 -5.00
N ARG A 499 -0.61 1.07 -4.47
CA ARG A 499 -0.81 2.43 -4.96
C ARG A 499 -0.36 2.64 -6.40
N TYR A 500 0.60 1.86 -6.91
CA TYR A 500 0.98 1.92 -8.34
C TYR A 500 -0.17 1.44 -9.25
N TYR A 501 -0.75 0.27 -8.99
CA TYR A 501 -1.90 -0.21 -9.75
C TYR A 501 -3.15 0.63 -9.50
N GLY A 502 -3.38 1.09 -8.27
CA GLY A 502 -4.44 2.02 -7.92
C GLY A 502 -4.35 3.32 -8.71
N ALA A 503 -3.16 3.91 -8.80
CA ALA A 503 -2.91 5.13 -9.57
C ALA A 503 -3.16 4.93 -11.07
N MET A 504 -2.71 3.82 -11.67
CA MET A 504 -3.01 3.52 -13.08
C MET A 504 -4.51 3.44 -13.34
N LEU A 505 -5.26 2.80 -12.42
CA LEU A 505 -6.73 2.72 -12.53
C LEU A 505 -7.38 4.09 -12.36
N LEU A 506 -6.94 4.92 -11.41
CA LEU A 506 -7.48 6.28 -11.24
C LEU A 506 -7.19 7.20 -12.43
N VAL A 507 -6.00 7.11 -13.02
CA VAL A 507 -5.68 7.85 -14.25
C VAL A 507 -6.58 7.36 -15.40
N GLY A 508 -6.85 6.05 -15.46
CA GLY A 508 -7.84 5.48 -16.38
C GLY A 508 -9.23 6.04 -16.16
N ASP A 509 -9.72 6.04 -14.93
CA ASP A 509 -11.00 6.61 -14.50
C ASP A 509 -11.10 8.09 -14.89
N TYR A 510 -10.04 8.85 -14.64
CA TYR A 510 -9.91 10.26 -15.01
C TYR A 510 -10.05 10.47 -16.52
N TYR A 511 -9.25 9.78 -17.33
CA TYR A 511 -9.32 9.92 -18.79
C TYR A 511 -10.65 9.43 -19.37
N ARG A 512 -11.27 8.37 -18.81
CA ARG A 512 -12.64 7.97 -19.17
C ARG A 512 -13.65 9.07 -18.88
N SER A 513 -13.51 9.78 -17.75
CA SER A 513 -14.38 10.90 -17.40
C SER A 513 -14.28 12.08 -18.40
N LEU A 514 -13.11 12.28 -19.02
CA LEU A 514 -12.87 13.32 -20.02
C LEU A 514 -13.35 12.94 -21.43
N THR A 515 -13.55 11.65 -21.68
CA THR A 515 -13.84 11.12 -23.01
C THR A 515 -15.28 11.44 -23.43
N SER A 516 -15.47 11.85 -24.69
CA SER A 516 -16.78 12.00 -25.30
C SER A 516 -16.75 11.50 -26.75
N TYR A 517 -17.80 10.79 -27.13
CA TYR A 517 -17.95 10.15 -28.42
C TYR A 517 -18.92 10.89 -29.34
N PRO A 518 -18.74 10.80 -30.68
CA PRO A 518 -17.67 10.07 -31.38
C PRO A 518 -16.32 10.80 -31.41
N MET A 519 -15.23 10.04 -31.60
CA MET A 519 -13.86 10.57 -31.75
C MET A 519 -13.29 10.22 -33.14
N PRO A 520 -13.55 11.03 -34.19
CA PRO A 520 -13.07 10.73 -35.54
C PRO A 520 -11.54 10.82 -35.63
N LYS A 521 -10.90 9.76 -36.15
CA LYS A 521 -9.44 9.66 -36.35
C LYS A 521 -8.82 10.88 -37.05
N ALA A 522 -9.55 11.51 -37.96
CA ALA A 522 -9.07 12.62 -38.80
C ALA A 522 -9.14 14.00 -38.13
N THR A 523 -9.88 14.15 -37.02
CA THR A 523 -10.15 15.46 -36.41
C THR A 523 -9.87 15.51 -34.91
N THR A 524 -9.83 14.37 -34.25
CA THR A 524 -9.46 14.29 -32.82
C THR A 524 -7.94 14.31 -32.69
N SER A 525 -7.43 15.04 -31.69
CA SER A 525 -5.98 15.14 -31.45
C SER A 525 -5.39 13.77 -31.05
N SER A 526 -4.10 13.57 -31.34
CA SER A 526 -3.40 12.34 -30.94
C SER A 526 -3.44 12.12 -29.42
N ASN A 527 -3.29 13.19 -28.62
CA ASN A 527 -3.37 13.10 -27.15
C ASN A 527 -4.77 12.70 -26.68
N ASP A 528 -5.84 13.31 -27.21
CA ASP A 528 -7.21 12.95 -26.80
C ASP A 528 -7.56 11.51 -27.17
N ILE A 529 -7.14 11.04 -28.35
CA ILE A 529 -7.31 9.63 -28.74
C ILE A 529 -6.58 8.71 -27.75
N VAL A 530 -5.36 9.07 -27.36
CA VAL A 530 -4.55 8.22 -26.46
C VAL A 530 -5.05 8.28 -25.03
N ARG A 531 -5.57 9.41 -24.54
CA ARG A 531 -6.28 9.48 -23.24
C ARG A 531 -7.47 8.55 -23.21
N ALA A 532 -8.33 8.60 -24.23
CA ALA A 532 -9.46 7.69 -24.34
C ALA A 532 -9.02 6.22 -24.36
N LEU A 533 -8.00 5.88 -25.17
CA LEU A 533 -7.47 4.53 -25.21
C LEU A 533 -6.80 4.11 -23.90
N PHE A 534 -6.11 5.01 -23.20
CA PHE A 534 -5.55 4.72 -21.88
C PHE A 534 -6.67 4.36 -20.89
N GLY A 535 -7.75 5.16 -20.87
CA GLY A 535 -8.94 4.89 -20.07
C GLY A 535 -9.52 3.50 -20.32
N GLU A 536 -9.66 3.12 -21.60
CA GLU A 536 -10.16 1.80 -22.00
C GLU A 536 -9.21 0.64 -21.62
N ASN A 537 -7.88 0.86 -21.72
CA ASN A 537 -6.87 -0.15 -21.41
C ASN A 537 -6.49 -0.22 -19.92
N SER A 538 -6.98 0.71 -19.10
CA SER A 538 -6.78 0.76 -17.65
C SER A 538 -8.09 0.58 -16.89
N THR A 539 -8.77 -0.54 -17.17
CA THR A 539 -10.02 -0.92 -16.50
C THR A 539 -9.84 -2.28 -15.84
N ALA A 540 -10.19 -2.36 -14.56
CA ALA A 540 -10.26 -3.61 -13.79
C ALA A 540 -11.60 -3.67 -13.05
N ILE A 541 -12.17 -4.86 -12.90
CA ILE A 541 -13.47 -5.09 -12.26
C ILE A 541 -13.35 -5.58 -10.81
N TYR A 542 -12.22 -6.17 -10.42
CA TYR A 542 -11.98 -6.64 -9.05
C TYR A 542 -11.57 -5.47 -8.13
N ARG A 543 -12.51 -4.55 -7.91
CA ARG A 543 -12.36 -3.38 -7.02
C ARG A 543 -13.72 -2.99 -6.45
N LYS A 544 -13.75 -2.41 -5.25
CA LYS A 544 -15.00 -1.99 -4.58
C LYS A 544 -15.79 -0.94 -5.37
N TYR A 545 -15.14 0.13 -5.82
CA TYR A 545 -15.78 1.22 -6.55
C TYR A 545 -15.28 1.28 -7.98
N THR A 546 -16.18 1.24 -8.96
CA THR A 546 -15.85 1.44 -10.38
C THR A 546 -16.68 2.58 -10.92
N PRO A 547 -16.11 3.73 -11.32
CA PRO A 547 -16.90 4.87 -11.74
C PRO A 547 -17.63 4.60 -13.07
N ALA A 548 -18.90 5.00 -13.12
CA ALA A 548 -19.68 4.99 -14.34
C ALA A 548 -19.02 5.89 -15.40
N MET A 549 -18.88 5.39 -16.63
CA MET A 549 -18.49 6.24 -17.75
C MET A 549 -19.58 7.26 -18.03
N SER A 550 -19.18 8.52 -18.21
CA SER A 550 -20.08 9.62 -18.56
C SER A 550 -20.73 9.41 -19.94
N ASP A 551 -19.97 8.87 -20.89
CA ASP A 551 -20.37 8.63 -22.27
C ASP A 551 -19.97 7.22 -22.71
N LEU A 552 -20.97 6.35 -22.96
CA LEU A 552 -20.78 4.99 -23.48
C LEU A 552 -20.91 4.94 -25.02
N GLY A 553 -21.02 6.09 -25.68
CA GLY A 553 -21.13 6.21 -27.13
C GLY A 553 -22.26 5.37 -27.72
N SER A 554 -21.93 4.54 -28.70
CA SER A 554 -22.90 3.67 -29.38
C SER A 554 -23.18 2.34 -28.66
N PHE A 555 -22.50 2.06 -27.55
CA PHE A 555 -22.67 0.81 -26.82
C PHE A 555 -23.95 0.80 -25.98
N SER A 556 -24.19 1.85 -25.19
CA SER A 556 -25.34 1.96 -24.30
C SER A 556 -25.58 3.40 -23.82
N ARG A 557 -26.58 3.60 -22.98
CA ARG A 557 -26.76 4.81 -22.16
C ARG A 557 -25.98 4.66 -20.84
N SER A 558 -25.55 5.77 -20.25
CA SER A 558 -24.76 5.80 -19.00
C SER A 558 -25.60 5.80 -17.71
N THR A 559 -26.93 6.01 -17.80
CA THR A 559 -27.80 6.10 -16.62
C THR A 559 -28.92 5.05 -16.64
N PHE A 560 -29.17 4.47 -15.47
CA PHE A 560 -30.17 3.45 -15.22
C PHE A 560 -30.97 3.81 -13.95
N SER A 561 -32.16 3.22 -13.80
CA SER A 561 -33.01 3.47 -12.63
C SER A 561 -32.65 2.51 -11.51
N ASP A 562 -32.59 3.00 -10.27
CA ASP A 562 -32.24 2.20 -9.09
C ASP A 562 -33.20 1.01 -8.87
N ASP A 563 -34.46 1.15 -9.31
CA ASP A 563 -35.47 0.06 -9.31
C ASP A 563 -35.04 -1.20 -10.09
N LEU A 564 -33.94 -1.16 -10.86
CA LEU A 564 -33.37 -2.31 -11.57
C LEU A 564 -32.37 -3.11 -10.73
N LEU A 565 -31.95 -2.59 -9.57
CA LEU A 565 -31.03 -3.26 -8.66
C LEU A 565 -31.77 -4.31 -7.82
N GLU A 566 -31.34 -5.57 -7.93
CA GLU A 566 -31.95 -6.68 -7.20
C GLU A 566 -30.93 -7.79 -6.90
N ASP A 567 -31.15 -8.51 -5.79
CA ASP A 567 -30.46 -9.77 -5.52
C ASP A 567 -31.05 -10.90 -6.38
N VAL A 568 -30.22 -11.50 -7.22
CA VAL A 568 -30.66 -12.55 -8.15
C VAL A 568 -29.97 -13.88 -7.87
N ASN A 569 -30.76 -14.91 -7.60
CA ASN A 569 -30.29 -16.30 -7.54
C ASN A 569 -30.51 -17.00 -8.88
N VAL A 570 -29.43 -17.39 -9.56
CA VAL A 570 -29.49 -18.07 -10.86
C VAL A 570 -28.91 -19.48 -10.77
N SER A 571 -29.73 -20.49 -11.08
CA SER A 571 -29.24 -21.87 -11.27
C SER A 571 -28.78 -22.08 -12.71
N LEU A 572 -27.49 -22.41 -12.88
CA LEU A 572 -26.88 -22.62 -14.19
C LEU A 572 -26.36 -24.05 -14.33
N THR A 573 -26.62 -24.66 -15.48
CA THR A 573 -25.91 -25.86 -15.91
C THR A 573 -24.66 -25.44 -16.67
N SER A 574 -23.49 -25.92 -16.25
CA SER A 574 -22.21 -25.61 -16.89
C SER A 574 -22.22 -25.99 -18.38
N ALA A 575 -21.67 -25.11 -19.22
CA ALA A 575 -21.53 -25.31 -20.65
C ALA A 575 -20.24 -24.66 -21.15
N THR A 576 -19.54 -25.32 -22.08
CA THR A 576 -18.33 -24.79 -22.72
C THR A 576 -18.71 -23.95 -23.96
N PRO A 577 -18.13 -22.77 -24.20
CA PRO A 577 -17.11 -22.09 -23.38
C PRO A 577 -17.67 -21.31 -22.18
N PHE A 578 -18.94 -20.86 -22.21
CA PHE A 578 -19.59 -20.17 -21.09
C PHE A 578 -21.12 -20.27 -21.16
N LYS A 579 -21.80 -19.90 -20.07
CA LYS A 579 -23.27 -19.78 -19.96
C LYS A 579 -23.65 -18.42 -19.39
N THR A 580 -24.64 -17.75 -19.97
CA THR A 580 -25.15 -16.47 -19.47
C THR A 580 -26.06 -16.65 -18.26
N SER A 581 -25.90 -15.78 -17.25
CA SER A 581 -26.81 -15.62 -16.11
C SER A 581 -28.10 -14.88 -16.48
N ARG A 582 -28.10 -14.14 -17.60
CA ARG A 582 -29.12 -13.15 -17.99
C ARG A 582 -29.30 -11.99 -16.99
N THR A 583 -28.28 -11.74 -16.18
CA THR A 583 -28.15 -10.57 -15.31
C THR A 583 -27.10 -9.63 -15.89
N TYR A 584 -27.18 -8.35 -15.54
CA TYR A 584 -26.26 -7.31 -16.01
C TYR A 584 -25.73 -6.51 -14.83
N ALA A 585 -24.43 -6.18 -14.84
CA ALA A 585 -23.89 -5.14 -13.98
C ALA A 585 -24.28 -3.76 -14.56
N LEU A 586 -24.77 -2.87 -13.72
CA LEU A 586 -25.06 -1.49 -14.12
C LEU A 586 -23.80 -0.63 -13.95
N PRO A 587 -23.53 0.36 -14.83
CA PRO A 587 -22.37 1.23 -14.70
C PRO A 587 -22.37 1.98 -13.36
N GLY A 588 -21.24 1.98 -12.64
CA GLY A 588 -21.14 2.68 -11.35
C GLY A 588 -21.55 1.85 -10.14
N GLU A 589 -22.27 0.75 -10.35
CA GLU A 589 -22.90 -0.01 -9.27
C GLU A 589 -22.02 -1.18 -8.81
N ILE A 590 -21.96 -1.36 -7.48
CA ILE A 590 -21.20 -2.45 -6.86
C ILE A 590 -21.93 -3.77 -7.09
N VAL A 591 -21.21 -4.79 -7.57
CA VAL A 591 -21.75 -6.13 -7.80
C VAL A 591 -20.95 -7.17 -7.01
N SER A 592 -21.65 -7.94 -6.18
CA SER A 592 -21.08 -9.11 -5.51
C SER A 592 -21.60 -10.39 -6.17
N VAL A 593 -20.69 -11.32 -6.48
CA VAL A 593 -21.05 -12.61 -7.09
C VAL A 593 -20.50 -13.74 -6.23
N THR A 594 -21.40 -14.47 -5.59
CA THR A 594 -21.09 -15.75 -4.95
C THR A 594 -21.62 -16.90 -5.80
N TYR A 595 -20.86 -17.97 -5.93
CA TYR A 595 -21.34 -19.20 -6.56
C TYR A 595 -21.02 -20.40 -5.68
N SER A 596 -21.94 -21.37 -5.68
CA SER A 596 -21.68 -22.70 -5.15
C SER A 596 -21.87 -23.70 -6.28
N ARG A 597 -21.06 -24.74 -6.28
CA ARG A 597 -21.23 -25.87 -7.19
C ARG A 597 -21.97 -26.95 -6.41
N SER A 598 -23.14 -27.36 -6.88
CA SER A 598 -23.71 -28.63 -6.43
C SER A 598 -22.82 -29.72 -7.01
N ASP A 599 -22.05 -30.40 -6.18
CA ASP A 599 -21.21 -31.50 -6.61
C ASP A 599 -22.04 -32.55 -7.36
N ASP A 600 -21.51 -33.00 -8.52
CA ASP A 600 -21.89 -34.30 -9.06
C ASP A 600 -21.47 -35.37 -8.05
N LEU A 601 -22.38 -36.31 -7.79
CA LEU A 601 -22.18 -37.58 -7.07
C LEU A 601 -20.90 -38.33 -7.46
#